data_AF-A0A0D0BB40-F1
#
_entry.id   AF-A0A0D0BB40-F1
#
_cell.length_a   1.000
_cell.length_b   1.000
_cell.length_c   1.000
_cell.angle_alpha   90.00
_cell.angle_beta   90.00
_cell.angle_gamma   90.00
#
_symmetry.space_group_name_H-M   'P 1'
#
loop_
_entity.id
_entity.type
_entity.pdbx_description
1 polymer ?
#
loop_
_entity_poly.entity_id
_entity_poly.type
_entity_poly.pdbx_seq_one_letter_code
_entity_poly.pdbx_strand_id
1 'polypeptide(L)'
;MGKEKREMTCRWPTNSVNPTEQYAKIDELLIDDEVTNRYSWHALRSNVAHLFVFPLEAGKDESPFIWDQFSNTTFQSKQTQKDRGLPVYKAGSVESPHNSVHLLLGGLAHMSNNDYAGFDPISYLHHANVDRIFALWEYIYPSYWMGEGYYDQSENLIKFVQPDGNWSEAPDATIDESSELEPFRHDSNIYWTSSDTHGLQSDEPVKKWYTYTLTHNNVTIDVSQPSTELERAKYLAVLQDYFGLNVKIVKLTFGAGHQPILPVLKGHGVAPHGCKEVSDYHHFIIVADILEHAYSGSYRLEILYNEISIGFVTSLARGLDTLCAGCQGRRQVKNRIQGTIAIHQHVVNQIYSLVEDSDQPNTEDVFQEVLKRAFSVRLVGPTGTVLATANNDVDPTPTNALPDDKCPNITIHSASAATHEDHDYCLFFDNKEYATMLGGKWVAIPPAERV
;
A
#
# COMPACT_ATOMS: atom_id res chain seq x y z
N MET A 1 -27.23 10.61 -14.09
CA MET A 1 -26.73 11.84 -14.75
C MET A 1 -26.84 11.66 -16.26
N GLY A 2 -27.38 12.65 -16.96
CA GLY A 2 -27.42 12.65 -18.43
C GLY A 2 -26.00 12.63 -19.00
N LYS A 3 -25.81 11.91 -20.11
CA LYS A 3 -24.57 11.84 -20.88
C LYS A 3 -24.25 13.20 -21.52
N GLU A 4 -23.87 14.20 -20.74
CA GLU A 4 -23.09 15.30 -21.30
C GLU A 4 -21.69 14.77 -21.55
N LYS A 5 -21.35 14.63 -22.84
CA LYS A 5 -19.99 14.33 -23.27
C LYS A 5 -19.10 15.45 -22.76
N ARG A 6 -18.16 15.13 -21.87
CA ARG A 6 -17.14 16.08 -21.46
C ARG A 6 -16.12 16.18 -22.58
N GLU A 7 -15.92 17.39 -23.10
CA GLU A 7 -14.93 17.68 -24.14
C GLU A 7 -13.53 17.92 -23.54
N MET A 8 -13.41 18.00 -22.22
CA MET A 8 -12.16 18.27 -21.50
C MET A 8 -12.08 17.41 -20.23
N THR A 9 -10.85 17.07 -19.84
CA THR A 9 -10.58 16.45 -18.53
C THR A 9 -10.87 17.42 -17.39
N CYS A 10 -11.10 16.87 -16.19
CA CYS A 10 -11.39 17.67 -15.01
C CYS A 10 -11.05 16.89 -13.75
N ARG A 11 -10.81 17.61 -12.65
CA ARG A 11 -10.49 17.06 -11.33
C ARG A 11 -11.50 17.57 -10.30
N TRP A 12 -12.06 16.66 -9.51
CA TRP A 12 -13.07 17.00 -8.48
C TRP A 12 -14.21 17.90 -8.99
N PRO A 13 -14.95 17.49 -10.03
CA PRO A 13 -16.00 18.31 -10.61
C PRO A 13 -17.10 18.62 -9.58
N THR A 14 -17.56 19.87 -9.52
CA THR A 14 -18.79 20.20 -8.78
C THR A 14 -19.98 19.42 -9.33
N ASN A 15 -20.94 19.10 -8.47
CA ASN A 15 -22.21 18.48 -8.88
C ASN A 15 -23.14 19.54 -9.50
N SER A 16 -22.79 20.03 -10.68
CA SER A 16 -23.51 21.08 -11.42
C SER A 16 -23.50 20.80 -12.93
N VAL A 17 -24.43 21.41 -13.67
CA VAL A 17 -24.51 21.32 -15.14
C VAL A 17 -23.22 21.81 -15.82
N ASN A 18 -22.62 22.86 -15.26
CA ASN A 18 -21.28 23.31 -15.63
C ASN A 18 -20.32 22.99 -14.48
N PRO A 19 -19.68 21.81 -14.45
CA PRO A 19 -18.80 21.44 -13.36
C PRO A 19 -17.55 22.32 -13.37
N THR A 20 -17.19 22.83 -12.20
CA THR A 20 -15.90 23.51 -11.95
C THR A 20 -14.97 22.56 -11.22
N GLU A 21 -13.66 22.70 -11.45
CA GLU A 21 -12.67 21.91 -10.73
C GLU A 21 -12.56 22.40 -9.29
N GLN A 22 -12.42 21.46 -8.34
CA GLN A 22 -12.26 21.77 -6.92
C GLN A 22 -10.91 21.26 -6.39
N TYR A 23 -9.84 21.40 -7.17
CA TYR A 23 -8.52 20.89 -6.78
C TYR A 23 -7.97 21.52 -5.50
N ALA A 24 -8.36 22.76 -5.16
CA ALA A 24 -7.99 23.39 -3.88
C ALA A 24 -8.48 22.58 -2.65
N LYS A 25 -9.57 21.82 -2.80
CA LYS A 25 -10.03 20.91 -1.74
C LYS A 25 -9.06 19.75 -1.52
N ILE A 26 -8.30 19.34 -2.53
CA ILE A 26 -7.31 18.26 -2.39
C ILE A 26 -6.21 18.71 -1.42
N ASP A 27 -5.73 19.94 -1.56
CA ASP A 27 -4.73 20.49 -0.65
C ASP A 27 -5.29 20.54 0.79
N GLU A 28 -6.50 21.07 0.98
CA GLU A 28 -7.18 21.08 2.29
C GLU A 28 -7.43 19.68 2.88
N LEU A 29 -7.60 18.66 2.02
CA LEU A 29 -7.79 17.27 2.44
C LEU A 29 -6.49 16.61 2.90
N LEU A 30 -5.33 17.08 2.44
CA LEU A 30 -4.03 16.43 2.64
C LEU A 30 -3.05 17.25 3.47
N ILE A 31 -3.46 18.41 4.02
CA ILE A 31 -2.68 19.16 5.01
C ILE A 31 -2.33 18.23 6.17
N ASP A 32 -1.04 18.22 6.52
CA ASP A 32 -0.53 17.51 7.69
C ASP A 32 -1.10 18.13 8.97
N ASP A 33 -1.80 17.30 9.76
CA ASP A 33 -2.34 17.70 11.06
C ASP A 33 -2.13 16.57 12.08
N GLU A 34 -1.05 16.70 12.84
CA GLU A 34 -0.66 15.77 13.90
C GLU A 34 -1.60 15.83 15.12
N VAL A 35 -2.46 16.85 15.24
CA VAL A 35 -3.42 16.96 16.35
C VAL A 35 -4.65 16.09 16.07
N THR A 36 -5.10 16.08 14.82
CA THR A 36 -6.29 15.32 14.43
C THR A 36 -5.97 13.90 13.95
N ASN A 37 -4.70 13.57 13.67
CA ASN A 37 -4.30 12.29 13.06
C ASN A 37 -4.93 12.04 11.69
N ARG A 38 -5.28 13.13 11.02
CA ARG A 38 -5.91 13.04 9.71
C ARG A 38 -4.91 12.52 8.70
N TYR A 39 -5.39 11.62 7.83
CA TYR A 39 -4.67 11.21 6.64
C TYR A 39 -4.21 12.43 5.85
N SER A 40 -2.92 12.46 5.54
CA SER A 40 -2.26 13.63 4.99
C SER A 40 -1.17 13.24 3.99
N TRP A 41 -0.46 14.25 3.46
CA TRP A 41 0.75 14.02 2.68
C TRP A 41 1.79 13.19 3.41
N HIS A 42 1.91 13.35 4.73
CA HIS A 42 2.76 12.53 5.57
C HIS A 42 2.36 11.05 5.56
N ALA A 43 1.06 10.72 5.65
CA ALA A 43 0.58 9.34 5.58
C ALA A 43 0.84 8.71 4.21
N LEU A 44 0.61 9.45 3.11
CA LEU A 44 0.93 8.97 1.76
C LEU A 44 2.44 8.73 1.58
N ARG A 45 3.28 9.63 2.08
CA ARG A 45 4.75 9.46 2.05
C ARG A 45 5.21 8.28 2.91
N SER A 46 4.59 8.08 4.08
CA SER A 46 4.84 6.92 4.93
C SER A 46 4.61 5.61 4.18
N ASN A 47 3.51 5.49 3.41
CA ASN A 47 3.28 4.30 2.58
C ASN A 47 4.41 4.07 1.55
N VAL A 48 4.98 5.13 0.97
CA VAL A 48 6.14 5.02 0.08
C VAL A 48 7.40 4.62 0.86
N ALA A 49 7.58 5.13 2.07
CA ALA A 49 8.72 4.76 2.92
C ALA A 49 8.75 3.25 3.24
N HIS A 50 7.58 2.63 3.40
CA HIS A 50 7.47 1.20 3.67
C HIS A 50 7.87 0.32 2.48
N LEU A 51 7.96 0.85 1.25
CA LEU A 51 8.54 0.11 0.12
C LEU A 51 10.05 -0.14 0.32
N PHE A 52 10.68 0.59 1.25
CA PHE A 52 12.10 0.51 1.58
C PHE A 52 12.33 -0.16 2.95
N VAL A 53 11.60 -1.24 3.27
CA VAL A 53 11.79 -2.00 4.53
C VAL A 53 12.17 -3.47 4.29
N PHE A 54 12.41 -3.85 3.04
CA PHE A 54 12.98 -5.14 2.71
C PHE A 54 14.45 -5.18 3.15
N PRO A 55 14.98 -6.36 3.53
CA PRO A 55 16.41 -6.52 3.75
C PRO A 55 17.19 -6.23 2.45
N LEU A 56 18.47 -5.88 2.55
CA LEU A 56 19.34 -5.71 1.37
C LEU A 56 19.76 -7.06 0.76
N GLU A 57 19.75 -8.09 1.60
CA GLU A 57 20.04 -9.48 1.25
C GLU A 57 18.92 -10.36 1.81
N ALA A 58 18.14 -10.97 0.91
CA ALA A 58 17.08 -11.89 1.30
C ALA A 58 17.58 -13.33 1.19
N GLY A 59 16.86 -14.26 1.81
CA GLY A 59 17.14 -15.68 1.69
C GLY A 59 17.01 -16.19 0.25
N LYS A 60 17.55 -17.39 0.04
CA LYS A 60 17.50 -18.07 -1.25
C LYS A 60 16.05 -18.20 -1.73
N ASP A 61 15.81 -17.87 -2.99
CA ASP A 61 14.51 -17.96 -3.68
C ASP A 61 13.41 -17.00 -3.18
N GLU A 62 13.73 -16.00 -2.34
CA GLU A 62 12.75 -14.99 -1.87
C GLU A 62 12.48 -13.88 -2.91
N SER A 63 13.40 -13.68 -3.86
CA SER A 63 13.36 -12.60 -4.87
C SER A 63 12.00 -12.41 -5.56
N PRO A 64 11.37 -13.45 -6.17
CA PRO A 64 10.09 -13.26 -6.84
C PRO A 64 8.92 -12.97 -5.87
N PHE A 65 9.01 -13.40 -4.61
CA PHE A 65 7.99 -13.10 -3.60
C PHE A 65 8.06 -11.64 -3.14
N ILE A 66 9.29 -11.12 -2.97
CA ILE A 66 9.52 -9.71 -2.65
C ILE A 66 9.05 -8.83 -3.81
N TRP A 67 9.38 -9.21 -5.04
CA TRP A 67 8.91 -8.53 -6.24
C TRP A 67 7.38 -8.50 -6.35
N ASP A 68 6.72 -9.65 -6.15
CA ASP A 68 5.26 -9.74 -6.21
C ASP A 68 4.61 -8.83 -5.15
N GLN A 69 5.18 -8.81 -3.93
CA GLN A 69 4.73 -7.90 -2.89
C GLN A 69 4.95 -6.42 -3.24
N PHE A 70 6.08 -6.06 -3.83
CA PHE A 70 6.40 -4.68 -4.19
C PHE A 70 5.57 -4.17 -5.37
N SER A 71 5.41 -4.98 -6.43
CA SER A 71 4.99 -4.50 -7.74
C SER A 71 3.50 -4.18 -7.86
N ASN A 72 2.63 -4.99 -7.25
CA ASN A 72 1.20 -4.96 -7.53
C ASN A 72 0.37 -5.15 -6.25
N THR A 73 -0.94 -4.94 -6.28
CA THR A 73 -1.83 -5.08 -5.11
C THR A 73 -2.46 -6.48 -4.99
N THR A 74 -2.23 -7.36 -5.96
CA THR A 74 -2.76 -8.73 -6.00
C THR A 74 -1.62 -9.74 -5.87
N PHE A 75 -1.20 -9.99 -4.63
CA PHE A 75 -0.08 -10.89 -4.32
C PHE A 75 -0.41 -12.35 -4.65
N GLN A 76 -0.03 -12.81 -5.84
CA GLN A 76 -0.31 -14.18 -6.33
C GLN A 76 0.48 -15.24 -5.55
N SER A 77 1.68 -14.89 -5.13
CA SER A 77 2.60 -15.78 -4.42
C SER A 77 2.27 -15.94 -2.93
N LYS A 78 1.31 -15.16 -2.38
CA LYS A 78 0.98 -15.09 -0.95
C LYS A 78 0.75 -16.45 -0.29
N GLN A 79 -0.01 -17.33 -0.93
CA GLN A 79 -0.32 -18.64 -0.36
C GLN A 79 0.94 -19.53 -0.35
N THR A 80 1.68 -19.57 -1.46
CA THR A 80 2.95 -20.32 -1.57
C THR A 80 4.00 -19.79 -0.60
N GLN A 81 4.10 -18.47 -0.41
CA GLN A 81 4.99 -17.83 0.56
C GLN A 81 4.69 -18.34 1.98
N LYS A 82 3.41 -18.37 2.35
CA LYS A 82 2.94 -18.90 3.64
C LYS A 82 3.26 -20.38 3.78
N ASP A 83 2.96 -21.18 2.77
CA ASP A 83 3.21 -22.62 2.81
C ASP A 83 4.70 -22.89 2.99
N ARG A 84 5.57 -22.23 2.24
CA ARG A 84 7.03 -22.34 2.37
C ARG A 84 7.61 -21.77 3.68
N GLY A 85 6.81 -21.07 4.48
CA GLY A 85 7.27 -20.42 5.70
C GLY A 85 8.29 -19.30 5.46
N LEU A 86 8.20 -18.63 4.30
CA LEU A 86 9.07 -17.51 3.97
C LEU A 86 8.69 -16.25 4.76
N PRO A 87 9.64 -15.33 5.03
CA PRO A 87 9.34 -14.05 5.66
C PRO A 87 8.28 -13.25 4.91
N VAL A 88 7.40 -12.57 5.65
CA VAL A 88 6.39 -11.67 5.10
C VAL A 88 6.65 -10.26 5.63
N TYR A 89 7.07 -9.35 4.75
CA TYR A 89 7.60 -8.04 5.15
C TYR A 89 6.54 -6.99 5.43
N LYS A 90 5.30 -7.17 4.95
CA LYS A 90 4.20 -6.20 5.06
C LYS A 90 4.53 -4.76 4.58
N ALA A 91 5.52 -4.62 3.70
CA ALA A 91 5.97 -3.37 3.07
C ALA A 91 4.91 -2.62 2.22
N GLY A 92 3.76 -3.22 1.93
CA GLY A 92 2.84 -2.72 0.90
C GLY A 92 3.37 -2.93 -0.52
N SER A 93 2.75 -2.27 -1.49
CA SER A 93 3.14 -2.27 -2.90
C SER A 93 3.18 -0.87 -3.47
N VAL A 94 3.95 -0.65 -4.54
CA VAL A 94 4.04 0.65 -5.24
C VAL A 94 2.72 1.03 -5.90
N GLU A 95 1.92 0.02 -6.31
CA GLU A 95 0.59 0.23 -6.90
C GLU A 95 -0.41 0.78 -5.86
N SER A 96 -0.25 0.50 -4.56
CA SER A 96 -1.17 0.97 -3.52
C SER A 96 -1.21 2.51 -3.34
N PRO A 97 -0.08 3.21 -3.11
CA PRO A 97 -0.06 4.67 -3.09
C PRO A 97 -0.33 5.28 -4.47
N HIS A 98 0.01 4.61 -5.57
CA HIS A 98 -0.40 5.00 -6.93
C HIS A 98 -1.92 5.07 -7.06
N ASN A 99 -2.63 3.99 -6.71
CA ASN A 99 -4.09 3.93 -6.76
C ASN A 99 -4.74 5.01 -5.89
N SER A 100 -4.13 5.28 -4.74
CA SER A 100 -4.58 6.31 -3.80
C SER A 100 -4.51 7.72 -4.44
N VAL A 101 -3.41 8.06 -5.10
CA VAL A 101 -3.26 9.35 -5.80
C VAL A 101 -4.25 9.50 -6.95
N HIS A 102 -4.51 8.43 -7.72
CA HIS A 102 -5.53 8.43 -8.77
C HIS A 102 -6.92 8.84 -8.26
N LEU A 103 -7.38 8.26 -7.16
CA LEU A 103 -8.66 8.63 -6.56
C LEU A 103 -8.63 10.03 -5.94
N LEU A 104 -7.54 10.39 -5.25
CA LEU A 104 -7.36 11.71 -4.64
C LEU A 104 -7.38 12.83 -5.69
N LEU A 105 -6.87 12.61 -6.89
CA LEU A 105 -6.90 13.59 -7.98
C LEU A 105 -8.22 13.57 -8.76
N GLY A 106 -8.81 12.38 -8.93
CA GLY A 106 -9.95 12.19 -9.82
C GLY A 106 -11.29 12.61 -9.22
N GLY A 107 -11.57 12.28 -7.96
CA GLY A 107 -12.95 12.35 -7.46
C GLY A 107 -13.88 11.49 -8.36
N LEU A 108 -14.90 12.08 -9.00
CA LEU A 108 -15.76 11.38 -9.99
C LEU A 108 -15.23 11.40 -11.43
N ALA A 109 -14.03 11.91 -11.67
CA ALA A 109 -13.58 12.26 -13.00
C ALA A 109 -12.51 11.31 -13.55
N HIS A 110 -11.62 11.84 -14.38
CA HIS A 110 -10.79 11.08 -15.29
C HIS A 110 -9.71 10.30 -14.53
N MET A 111 -8.99 10.95 -13.60
CA MET A 111 -7.90 10.32 -12.83
C MET A 111 -8.36 9.13 -11.96
N SER A 112 -9.62 9.06 -11.55
CA SER A 112 -10.15 7.97 -10.72
C SER A 112 -10.67 6.77 -11.52
N ASN A 113 -10.54 6.78 -12.85
CA ASN A 113 -11.04 5.74 -13.74
C ASN A 113 -9.97 5.34 -14.77
N ASN A 114 -9.58 4.06 -14.77
CA ASN A 114 -8.52 3.53 -15.64
C ASN A 114 -8.77 3.73 -17.13
N ASP A 115 -10.04 3.79 -17.57
CA ASP A 115 -10.36 4.02 -18.98
C ASP A 115 -10.12 5.48 -19.42
N TYR A 116 -10.00 6.40 -18.44
CA TYR A 116 -9.93 7.84 -18.71
C TYR A 116 -8.71 8.55 -18.11
N ALA A 117 -8.02 7.94 -17.15
CA ALA A 117 -6.92 8.59 -16.42
C ALA A 117 -5.80 9.07 -17.35
N GLY A 118 -5.48 8.29 -18.39
CA GLY A 118 -4.46 8.65 -19.38
C GLY A 118 -4.76 9.91 -20.21
N PHE A 119 -6.00 10.40 -20.23
CA PHE A 119 -6.33 11.66 -20.92
C PHE A 119 -6.01 12.90 -20.10
N ASP A 120 -5.84 12.79 -18.77
CA ASP A 120 -5.46 13.92 -17.93
C ASP A 120 -3.93 14.08 -17.95
N PRO A 121 -3.38 15.24 -18.38
CA PRO A 121 -1.93 15.44 -18.43
C PRO A 121 -1.20 15.18 -17.10
N ILE A 122 -1.86 15.33 -15.95
CA ILE A 122 -1.24 15.06 -14.65
C ILE A 122 -0.93 13.57 -14.46
N SER A 123 -1.62 12.69 -15.18
CA SER A 123 -1.37 11.25 -15.17
C SER A 123 0.09 10.95 -15.51
N TYR A 124 0.64 11.62 -16.52
CA TYR A 124 2.03 11.44 -16.92
C TYR A 124 3.02 11.91 -15.84
N LEU A 125 2.72 13.02 -15.14
CA LEU A 125 3.56 13.49 -14.03
C LEU A 125 3.49 12.55 -12.83
N HIS A 126 2.30 12.01 -12.56
CA HIS A 126 2.10 11.00 -11.53
C HIS A 126 2.92 9.73 -11.84
N HIS A 127 2.78 9.18 -13.05
CA HIS A 127 3.51 7.98 -13.47
C HIS A 127 5.02 8.22 -13.61
N ALA A 128 5.48 9.42 -13.95
CA ALA A 128 6.91 9.77 -13.88
C ALA A 128 7.44 9.71 -12.44
N ASN A 129 6.66 10.11 -11.44
CA ASN A 129 7.05 9.94 -10.05
C ASN A 129 6.94 8.48 -9.56
N VAL A 130 6.00 7.69 -10.09
CA VAL A 130 5.93 6.24 -9.81
C VAL A 130 7.16 5.54 -10.37
N ASP A 131 7.54 5.83 -11.62
CA ASP A 131 8.78 5.34 -12.24
C ASP A 131 10.03 5.79 -11.47
N ARG A 132 10.05 7.03 -10.96
CA ARG A 132 11.11 7.49 -10.05
C ARG A 132 11.19 6.67 -8.76
N ILE A 133 10.07 6.35 -8.12
CA ILE A 133 10.04 5.52 -6.91
C ILE A 133 10.53 4.10 -7.24
N PHE A 134 10.09 3.56 -8.37
CA PHE A 134 10.51 2.25 -8.86
C PHE A 134 12.01 2.19 -9.13
N ALA A 135 12.56 3.18 -9.83
CA ALA A 135 14.00 3.28 -10.10
C ALA A 135 14.82 3.40 -8.81
N LEU A 136 14.35 4.17 -7.82
CA LEU A 136 14.99 4.24 -6.50
C LEU A 136 14.92 2.89 -5.78
N TRP A 137 13.78 2.18 -5.87
CA TRP A 137 13.61 0.86 -5.27
C TRP A 137 14.54 -0.18 -5.92
N GLU A 138 14.56 -0.27 -7.25
CA GLU A 138 15.44 -1.16 -8.03
C GLU A 138 16.93 -0.84 -7.74
N TYR A 139 17.28 0.43 -7.55
CA TYR A 139 18.64 0.82 -7.20
C TYR A 139 19.09 0.34 -5.80
N ILE A 140 18.15 0.23 -4.86
CA ILE A 140 18.41 -0.34 -3.52
C ILE A 140 18.35 -1.87 -3.55
N TYR A 141 17.41 -2.43 -4.30
CA TYR A 141 17.06 -3.85 -4.33
C TYR A 141 17.21 -4.48 -5.73
N PRO A 142 18.39 -4.39 -6.36
CA PRO A 142 18.59 -4.78 -7.76
C PRO A 142 18.29 -6.25 -8.06
N SER A 143 18.47 -7.13 -7.08
CA SER A 143 18.30 -8.58 -7.21
C SER A 143 16.87 -9.06 -7.03
N TYR A 144 15.95 -8.20 -6.58
CA TYR A 144 14.56 -8.58 -6.31
C TYR A 144 13.73 -8.37 -7.58
N TRP A 145 13.44 -9.48 -8.26
CA TRP A 145 12.90 -9.48 -9.61
C TRP A 145 11.97 -10.68 -9.82
N MET A 146 11.03 -10.56 -10.77
CA MET A 146 10.05 -11.63 -11.04
C MET A 146 10.65 -12.89 -11.66
N GLY A 147 11.70 -12.75 -12.47
CA GLY A 147 12.24 -13.85 -13.27
C GLY A 147 11.15 -14.59 -14.07
N GLU A 148 11.22 -15.92 -14.09
CA GLU A 148 10.21 -16.80 -14.71
C GLU A 148 8.98 -17.07 -13.82
N GLY A 149 8.98 -16.62 -12.57
CA GLY A 149 7.98 -16.94 -11.56
C GLY A 149 8.58 -17.30 -10.20
N TYR A 150 7.84 -18.08 -9.41
CA TYR A 150 8.25 -18.52 -8.07
C TYR A 150 8.08 -20.03 -7.88
N TYR A 151 8.86 -20.62 -6.99
CA TYR A 151 8.83 -22.06 -6.73
C TYR A 151 7.98 -22.41 -5.50
N ASP A 152 7.20 -23.49 -5.59
CA ASP A 152 6.48 -24.07 -4.45
C ASP A 152 7.39 -24.91 -3.52
N GLN A 153 6.82 -25.48 -2.46
CA GLN A 153 7.55 -26.35 -1.52
C GLN A 153 8.14 -27.62 -2.18
N SER A 154 7.60 -28.03 -3.32
CA SER A 154 8.01 -29.21 -4.08
C SER A 154 8.93 -28.85 -5.25
N GLU A 155 9.46 -27.61 -5.27
CA GLU A 155 10.33 -27.08 -6.32
C GLU A 155 9.66 -27.03 -7.71
N ASN A 156 8.33 -26.99 -7.79
CA ASN A 156 7.64 -26.73 -9.04
C ASN A 156 7.61 -25.23 -9.32
N LEU A 157 7.97 -24.83 -10.54
CA LEU A 157 7.83 -23.45 -10.99
C LEU A 157 6.34 -23.10 -11.19
N ILE A 158 5.91 -22.06 -10.50
CA ILE A 158 4.61 -21.41 -10.66
C ILE A 158 4.86 -20.08 -11.38
N LYS A 159 4.24 -19.91 -12.55
CA LYS A 159 4.29 -18.65 -13.28
C LYS A 159 3.31 -17.64 -12.68
N PHE A 160 3.69 -16.37 -12.72
CA PHE A 160 2.72 -15.30 -12.54
C PHE A 160 1.72 -15.32 -13.70
N VAL A 161 0.52 -14.84 -13.46
CA VAL A 161 -0.50 -14.66 -14.50
C VAL A 161 -1.01 -13.22 -14.52
N GLN A 162 -1.68 -12.83 -15.60
CA GLN A 162 -2.48 -11.61 -15.71
C GLN A 162 -3.95 -11.99 -15.43
N PRO A 163 -4.46 -11.95 -14.17
CA PRO A 163 -5.76 -12.54 -13.82
C PRO A 163 -6.92 -11.92 -14.61
N ASP A 164 -6.75 -10.66 -14.94
CA ASP A 164 -7.77 -9.78 -15.49
C ASP A 164 -7.75 -9.65 -17.01
N GLY A 165 -6.70 -10.19 -17.64
CA GLY A 165 -6.31 -9.90 -19.02
C GLY A 165 -6.02 -8.42 -19.24
N ASN A 166 -5.63 -8.08 -20.47
CA ASN A 166 -5.57 -6.70 -20.94
C ASN A 166 -6.05 -6.63 -22.40
N TRP A 167 -5.54 -5.70 -23.19
CA TRP A 167 -5.94 -5.58 -24.60
C TRP A 167 -5.27 -6.64 -25.49
N SER A 168 -4.03 -7.05 -25.18
CA SER A 168 -3.26 -8.06 -25.92
C SER A 168 -3.37 -9.45 -25.30
N GLU A 169 -3.50 -9.53 -23.98
CA GLU A 169 -3.45 -10.79 -23.22
C GLU A 169 -4.84 -11.20 -22.73
N ALA A 170 -5.14 -12.50 -22.84
CA ALA A 170 -6.33 -13.09 -22.26
C ALA A 170 -6.23 -13.12 -20.72
N PRO A 171 -7.37 -13.19 -20.00
CA PRO A 171 -7.37 -13.53 -18.58
C PRO A 171 -6.58 -14.80 -18.30
N ASP A 172 -5.80 -14.78 -17.22
CA ASP A 172 -4.90 -15.84 -16.74
C ASP A 172 -3.75 -16.19 -17.71
N ALA A 173 -3.44 -15.31 -18.68
CA ALA A 173 -2.22 -15.45 -19.48
C ALA A 173 -0.99 -15.43 -18.57
N THR A 174 -0.04 -16.34 -18.78
CA THR A 174 1.19 -16.39 -18.00
C THR A 174 2.09 -15.21 -18.35
N ILE A 175 2.64 -14.57 -17.34
CA ILE A 175 3.57 -13.44 -17.46
C ILE A 175 4.87 -13.75 -16.73
N ASP A 176 5.98 -13.28 -17.30
CA ASP A 176 7.34 -13.36 -16.78
C ASP A 176 8.18 -12.20 -17.32
N GLU A 177 9.47 -12.15 -16.96
CA GLU A 177 10.34 -11.04 -17.35
C GLU A 177 10.53 -10.87 -18.88
N SER A 178 10.22 -11.92 -19.65
CA SER A 178 10.34 -11.94 -21.12
C SER A 178 9.03 -11.62 -21.85
N SER A 179 7.95 -11.41 -21.10
CA SER A 179 6.63 -11.12 -21.67
C SER A 179 6.63 -9.77 -22.41
N GLU A 180 5.95 -9.74 -23.55
CA GLU A 180 5.92 -8.57 -24.46
C GLU A 180 5.03 -7.45 -23.88
N LEU A 181 5.63 -6.28 -23.63
CA LEU A 181 4.96 -5.07 -23.16
C LEU A 181 4.29 -4.33 -24.32
N GLU A 182 3.28 -4.94 -24.91
CA GLU A 182 2.52 -4.34 -26.00
C GLU A 182 1.83 -3.01 -25.60
N PRO A 183 1.74 -2.01 -26.49
CA PRO A 183 2.20 -2.00 -27.88
C PRO A 183 3.60 -1.36 -28.04
N PHE A 184 4.42 -1.29 -26.98
CA PHE A 184 5.68 -0.57 -27.00
C PHE A 184 6.74 -1.37 -27.74
N ARG A 185 7.33 -0.79 -28.80
CA ARG A 185 8.37 -1.46 -29.61
C ARG A 185 9.71 -0.73 -29.55
N HIS A 186 10.78 -1.49 -29.70
CA HIS A 186 12.11 -1.00 -30.04
C HIS A 186 12.18 -0.51 -31.49
N ASP A 187 13.25 0.18 -31.86
CA ASP A 187 13.53 0.59 -33.25
C ASP A 187 13.67 -0.61 -34.21
N SER A 188 14.03 -1.78 -33.68
CA SER A 188 14.09 -3.06 -34.40
C SER A 188 12.71 -3.72 -34.59
N ASN A 189 11.63 -3.06 -34.18
CA ASN A 189 10.24 -3.51 -34.29
C ASN A 189 9.91 -4.78 -33.46
N ILE A 190 10.74 -5.14 -32.48
CA ILE A 190 10.40 -6.12 -31.43
C ILE A 190 9.74 -5.39 -30.25
N TYR A 191 8.85 -6.04 -29.52
CA TYR A 191 8.25 -5.43 -28.34
C TYR A 191 9.27 -5.30 -27.21
N TRP A 192 9.08 -4.29 -26.36
CA TRP A 192 9.80 -4.19 -25.09
C TRP A 192 9.40 -5.34 -24.16
N THR A 193 10.31 -5.75 -23.29
CA THR A 193 10.04 -6.73 -22.22
C THR A 193 10.36 -6.12 -20.86
N SER A 194 9.91 -6.74 -19.77
CA SER A 194 10.30 -6.30 -18.42
C SER A 194 11.83 -6.36 -18.25
N SER A 195 12.49 -7.37 -18.83
CA SER A 195 13.95 -7.51 -18.85
C SER A 195 14.65 -6.31 -19.51
N ASP A 196 14.13 -5.82 -20.64
CA ASP A 196 14.66 -4.59 -21.29
C ASP A 196 14.56 -3.35 -20.37
N THR A 197 13.58 -3.36 -19.46
CA THR A 197 13.35 -2.26 -18.52
C THR A 197 14.10 -2.39 -17.21
N HIS A 198 14.66 -3.57 -16.88
CA HIS A 198 15.52 -3.84 -15.71
C HIS A 198 16.96 -3.34 -15.90
N GLY A 199 17.06 -2.10 -16.38
CA GLY A 199 18.29 -1.54 -16.93
C GLY A 199 19.38 -1.24 -15.90
N LEU A 200 19.11 -1.31 -14.59
CA LEU A 200 20.16 -1.10 -13.59
C LEU A 200 21.03 -2.35 -13.36
N GLN A 201 20.64 -3.51 -13.92
CA GLN A 201 21.34 -4.79 -13.75
C GLN A 201 21.73 -5.49 -15.05
N SER A 202 21.33 -4.96 -16.21
CA SER A 202 21.71 -5.56 -17.50
C SER A 202 23.19 -5.29 -17.83
N ASP A 203 23.90 -6.30 -18.34
CA ASP A 203 25.23 -6.16 -18.94
C ASP A 203 25.21 -5.26 -20.19
N GLU A 204 24.05 -5.16 -20.86
CA GLU A 204 23.78 -4.27 -21.97
C GLU A 204 22.47 -3.52 -21.72
N PRO A 205 22.47 -2.49 -20.85
CA PRO A 205 21.23 -1.84 -20.45
C PRO A 205 20.65 -1.03 -21.61
N VAL A 206 19.34 -1.19 -21.83
CA VAL A 206 18.65 -0.40 -22.84
C VAL A 206 18.64 1.06 -22.40
N LYS A 207 19.15 1.95 -23.26
CA LYS A 207 19.26 3.37 -22.93
C LYS A 207 17.87 4.03 -22.90
N LYS A 208 17.40 4.34 -21.69
CA LYS A 208 16.15 5.07 -21.46
C LYS A 208 16.24 6.59 -21.72
N TRP A 209 17.45 7.14 -21.84
CA TRP A 209 17.75 8.58 -22.10
C TRP A 209 17.22 9.58 -21.05
N TYR A 210 16.79 9.08 -19.89
CA TYR A 210 16.50 9.86 -18.69
C TYR A 210 17.09 9.15 -17.48
N THR A 211 17.18 9.85 -16.35
CA THR A 211 17.58 9.29 -15.06
C THR A 211 17.00 10.15 -13.93
N TYR A 212 17.18 9.69 -12.68
CA TYR A 212 16.71 10.37 -11.49
C TYR A 212 17.85 10.64 -10.51
N THR A 213 17.80 11.81 -9.89
CA THR A 213 18.61 12.12 -8.73
C THR A 213 17.72 12.46 -7.54
N LEU A 214 18.21 12.17 -6.34
CA LEU A 214 17.58 12.56 -5.08
C LEU A 214 18.68 13.07 -4.16
N THR A 215 18.52 14.29 -3.63
CA THR A 215 19.42 14.80 -2.58
C THR A 215 18.64 15.02 -1.30
N HIS A 216 19.11 14.42 -0.22
CA HIS A 216 18.53 14.56 1.11
C HIS A 216 19.63 14.40 2.17
N ASN A 217 19.61 15.22 3.23
CA ASN A 217 20.62 15.22 4.30
C ASN A 217 22.09 15.21 3.80
N ASN A 218 22.40 16.00 2.76
CA ASN A 218 23.72 16.08 2.11
C ASN A 218 24.20 14.78 1.44
N VAL A 219 23.32 13.80 1.23
CA VAL A 219 23.59 12.61 0.43
C VAL A 219 22.83 12.73 -0.89
N THR A 220 23.54 12.52 -2.00
CA THR A 220 22.94 12.48 -3.34
C THR A 220 22.93 11.04 -3.85
N ILE A 221 21.74 10.55 -4.18
CA ILE A 221 21.50 9.29 -4.87
C ILE A 221 21.37 9.64 -6.36
N ASP A 222 22.22 9.07 -7.19
CA ASP A 222 22.16 9.17 -8.66
C ASP A 222 22.05 7.76 -9.24
N VAL A 223 20.85 7.40 -9.69
CA VAL A 223 20.56 6.04 -10.17
C VAL A 223 21.25 5.74 -11.51
N SER A 224 21.89 6.72 -12.15
CA SER A 224 22.73 6.48 -13.34
C SER A 224 24.13 5.96 -13.02
N GLN A 225 24.57 6.07 -11.77
CA GLN A 225 25.91 5.64 -11.34
C GLN A 225 25.84 4.27 -10.66
N PRO A 226 26.86 3.41 -10.80
CA PRO A 226 26.91 2.15 -10.05
C PRO A 226 26.92 2.43 -8.54
N SER A 227 26.33 1.54 -7.75
CA SER A 227 26.41 1.55 -6.30
C SER A 227 27.03 0.28 -5.74
N THR A 228 27.79 0.43 -4.67
CA THR A 228 28.26 -0.68 -3.82
C THR A 228 27.18 -1.08 -2.81
N GLU A 229 27.28 -2.28 -2.24
CA GLU A 229 26.44 -2.72 -1.11
C GLU A 229 26.46 -1.71 0.05
N LEU A 230 27.65 -1.18 0.37
CA LEU A 230 27.84 -0.17 1.42
C LEU A 230 27.09 1.14 1.12
N GLU A 231 27.07 1.56 -0.15
CA GLU A 231 26.32 2.75 -0.57
C GLU A 231 24.82 2.50 -0.54
N ARG A 232 24.35 1.33 -0.99
CA ARG A 232 22.93 0.95 -0.93
C ARG A 232 22.40 0.99 0.51
N ALA A 233 23.17 0.52 1.49
CA ALA A 233 22.80 0.62 2.90
C ALA A 233 22.62 2.07 3.40
N LYS A 234 23.51 2.98 2.98
CA LYS A 234 23.38 4.41 3.30
C LYS A 234 22.19 5.04 2.60
N TYR A 235 22.00 4.74 1.32
CA TYR A 235 20.89 5.26 0.52
C TYR A 235 19.53 4.77 1.02
N LEU A 236 19.45 3.53 1.50
CA LEU A 236 18.27 2.98 2.14
C LEU A 236 17.83 3.83 3.34
N ALA A 237 18.75 4.16 4.25
CA ALA A 237 18.45 5.03 5.39
C ALA A 237 17.99 6.44 4.96
N VAL A 238 18.64 7.00 3.93
CA VAL A 238 18.29 8.30 3.36
C VAL A 238 16.89 8.29 2.75
N LEU A 239 16.50 7.21 2.06
CA LEU A 239 15.17 7.07 1.46
C LEU A 239 14.09 6.87 2.51
N GLN A 240 14.35 6.07 3.55
CA GLN A 240 13.45 5.92 4.68
C GLN A 240 13.19 7.27 5.35
N ASP A 241 14.23 8.05 5.65
CA ASP A 241 14.09 9.39 6.25
C ASP A 241 13.42 10.38 5.28
N TYR A 242 13.80 10.38 3.99
CA TYR A 242 13.20 11.24 2.97
C TYR A 242 11.69 10.99 2.80
N PHE A 243 11.22 9.75 2.94
CA PHE A 243 9.80 9.42 2.88
C PHE A 243 9.10 9.44 4.26
N GLY A 244 9.82 9.74 5.33
CA GLY A 244 9.24 10.00 6.66
C GLY A 244 9.18 8.79 7.60
N LEU A 245 9.97 7.75 7.34
CA LEU A 245 10.15 6.62 8.26
C LEU A 245 11.41 6.86 9.13
N ASN A 246 11.21 7.26 10.39
CA ASN A 246 12.29 7.44 11.35
C ASN A 246 11.92 6.89 12.73
N VAL A 247 12.29 5.63 12.97
CA VAL A 247 11.96 4.90 14.21
C VAL A 247 12.75 5.35 15.43
N LYS A 248 13.81 6.16 15.27
CA LYS A 248 14.66 6.62 16.39
C LYS A 248 14.13 7.90 17.03
N ILE A 249 13.51 8.78 16.23
CA ILE A 249 12.94 10.04 16.70
C ILE A 249 11.59 9.80 17.37
N VAL A 250 10.81 8.92 16.75
CA VAL A 250 9.43 8.64 17.13
C VAL A 250 9.43 7.59 18.23
N LYS A 251 9.04 7.96 19.45
CA LYS A 251 9.14 7.12 20.65
C LYS A 251 7.78 6.88 21.30
N LEU A 252 7.65 5.71 21.95
CA LEU A 252 6.62 5.46 22.93
C LEU A 252 6.76 6.46 24.08
N THR A 253 5.69 7.17 24.38
CA THR A 253 5.62 8.13 25.49
C THR A 253 4.74 7.58 26.60
N PHE A 254 5.17 7.76 27.86
CA PHE A 254 4.52 7.22 29.05
C PHE A 254 4.14 8.37 30.00
N GLY A 255 3.06 8.21 30.77
CA GLY A 255 2.69 9.13 31.83
C GLY A 255 3.71 9.16 32.98
N ALA A 256 3.80 10.32 33.64
CA ALA A 256 4.73 10.52 34.75
C ALA A 256 4.33 9.68 35.97
N GLY A 257 5.04 8.58 36.21
CA GLY A 257 4.86 7.73 37.40
C GLY A 257 4.63 6.24 37.10
N HIS A 258 4.37 5.89 35.84
CA HIS A 258 4.29 4.49 35.43
C HIS A 258 5.69 3.97 35.06
N GLN A 259 6.12 2.92 35.76
CA GLN A 259 7.25 2.12 35.27
C GLN A 259 6.87 1.58 33.88
N PRO A 260 7.83 1.36 32.95
CA PRO A 260 7.57 0.66 31.70
C PRO A 260 7.22 -0.81 32.01
N ILE A 261 5.98 -1.08 32.41
CA ILE A 261 5.48 -2.44 32.66
C ILE A 261 4.83 -2.98 31.38
N LEU A 262 5.42 -2.73 30.22
CA LEU A 262 5.15 -3.55 29.03
C LEU A 262 6.47 -4.16 28.51
N PRO A 263 6.92 -5.27 29.11
CA PRO A 263 7.73 -6.28 28.43
C PRO A 263 7.08 -6.84 27.15
N VAL A 264 5.83 -6.48 26.91
CA VAL A 264 4.90 -6.92 25.86
C VAL A 264 5.14 -6.30 24.48
N LEU A 265 5.85 -5.18 24.41
CA LEU A 265 6.28 -4.58 23.13
C LEU A 265 7.76 -4.81 22.84
N LYS A 266 8.47 -5.56 23.71
CA LYS A 266 9.79 -6.07 23.36
C LYS A 266 9.60 -7.20 22.37
N GLY A 267 10.33 -7.15 21.26
CA GLY A 267 10.33 -8.25 20.32
C GLY A 267 10.66 -9.56 21.01
N HIS A 268 9.92 -10.61 20.67
CA HIS A 268 10.30 -11.98 20.97
C HIS A 268 11.26 -12.55 19.93
N GLY A 269 11.44 -11.85 18.81
CA GLY A 269 12.37 -12.20 17.74
C GLY A 269 13.82 -11.79 17.99
N VAL A 270 14.69 -12.29 17.14
CA VAL A 270 16.11 -11.90 17.08
C VAL A 270 16.23 -10.78 16.04
N ALA A 271 16.84 -9.66 16.44
CA ALA A 271 17.13 -8.58 15.50
C ALA A 271 17.97 -9.11 14.32
N PRO A 272 17.72 -8.63 13.09
CA PRO A 272 18.53 -9.00 11.93
C PRO A 272 20.03 -8.80 12.18
N HIS A 273 20.88 -9.57 11.50
CA HIS A 273 22.33 -9.46 11.63
C HIS A 273 22.80 -8.01 11.37
N GLY A 274 23.73 -7.52 12.18
CA GLY A 274 24.24 -6.14 12.10
C GLY A 274 23.24 -5.05 12.55
N CYS A 275 22.08 -5.44 13.07
CA CYS A 275 21.06 -4.50 13.54
C CYS A 275 20.85 -4.58 15.05
N LYS A 276 20.51 -3.44 15.65
CA LYS A 276 20.15 -3.32 17.07
C LYS A 276 18.69 -2.94 17.21
N GLU A 277 17.96 -3.68 18.06
CA GLU A 277 16.55 -3.41 18.37
C GLU A 277 16.36 -1.99 18.95
N VAL A 278 15.28 -1.33 18.51
CA VAL A 278 14.82 -0.04 19.02
C VAL A 278 13.78 -0.29 20.11
N SER A 279 14.23 -0.27 21.37
CA SER A 279 13.43 -0.73 22.52
C SER A 279 12.19 0.12 22.87
N ASP A 280 12.12 1.36 22.38
CA ASP A 280 11.04 2.32 22.65
C ASP A 280 10.17 2.61 21.42
N TYR A 281 10.19 1.73 20.43
CA TYR A 281 9.34 1.79 19.25
C TYR A 281 8.77 0.41 18.94
N HIS A 282 7.48 0.35 18.59
CA HIS A 282 6.86 -0.87 18.11
C HIS A 282 5.99 -0.55 16.89
N HIS A 283 6.19 -1.29 15.80
CA HIS A 283 5.52 -1.05 14.55
C HIS A 283 4.16 -1.74 14.54
N PHE A 284 3.09 -0.98 14.34
CA PHE A 284 1.77 -1.54 14.07
C PHE A 284 1.35 -1.19 12.64
N ILE A 285 0.89 -2.20 11.90
CA ILE A 285 0.45 -2.05 10.53
C ILE A 285 -0.86 -2.78 10.31
N ILE A 286 -1.82 -2.09 9.72
CA ILE A 286 -3.10 -2.66 9.31
C ILE A 286 -2.93 -3.21 7.91
N VAL A 287 -3.28 -4.48 7.72
CA VAL A 287 -3.37 -5.12 6.40
C VAL A 287 -4.85 -5.27 6.08
N ALA A 288 -5.29 -4.65 5.00
CA ALA A 288 -6.66 -4.74 4.53
C ALA A 288 -6.71 -5.43 3.16
N ASP A 289 -7.58 -6.41 3.06
CA ASP A 289 -7.81 -7.21 1.87
C ASP A 289 -9.26 -6.98 1.42
N ILE A 290 -9.44 -6.34 0.26
CA ILE A 290 -10.74 -5.86 -0.24
C ILE A 290 -11.04 -6.39 -1.63
N LEU A 291 -12.32 -6.59 -1.94
CA LEU A 291 -12.78 -7.08 -3.24
C LEU A 291 -12.70 -5.98 -4.31
N GLU A 292 -11.80 -6.09 -5.28
CA GLU A 292 -11.49 -5.04 -6.26
C GLU A 292 -12.76 -4.47 -6.93
N HIS A 293 -13.69 -5.35 -7.31
CA HIS A 293 -14.93 -4.98 -7.98
C HIS A 293 -16.19 -5.10 -7.09
N ALA A 294 -16.08 -4.76 -5.80
CA ALA A 294 -17.23 -4.75 -4.89
C ALA A 294 -18.34 -3.75 -5.30
N TYR A 295 -17.95 -2.65 -5.95
CA TYR A 295 -18.85 -1.55 -6.33
C TYR A 295 -18.72 -1.19 -7.80
N SER A 296 -19.49 -0.19 -8.20
CA SER A 296 -19.70 0.15 -9.60
C SER A 296 -18.52 0.85 -10.29
N GLY A 297 -17.40 0.97 -9.60
CA GLY A 297 -16.19 1.66 -10.00
C GLY A 297 -15.26 1.71 -8.79
N SER A 298 -14.25 2.57 -8.88
CA SER A 298 -13.29 2.79 -7.81
C SER A 298 -13.95 3.13 -6.48
N TYR A 299 -13.34 2.66 -5.39
CA TYR A 299 -13.75 2.98 -4.03
C TYR A 299 -12.54 2.79 -3.10
N ARG A 300 -12.66 3.27 -1.86
CA ARG A 300 -11.61 3.10 -0.85
C ARG A 300 -12.19 2.60 0.46
N LEU A 301 -11.37 1.88 1.20
CA LEU A 301 -11.60 1.49 2.58
C LEU A 301 -10.83 2.46 3.47
N GLU A 302 -11.53 3.22 4.32
CA GLU A 302 -10.92 4.15 5.27
C GLU A 302 -10.94 3.55 6.67
N ILE A 303 -9.78 3.54 7.34
CA ILE A 303 -9.65 3.26 8.77
C ILE A 303 -9.81 4.57 9.53
N LEU A 304 -10.67 4.57 10.54
CA LEU A 304 -11.01 5.73 11.36
C LEU A 304 -10.55 5.51 12.80
N TYR A 305 -9.92 6.52 13.39
CA TYR A 305 -9.67 6.64 14.83
C TYR A 305 -10.36 7.92 15.31
N ASN A 306 -11.25 7.83 16.30
CA ASN A 306 -12.09 8.95 16.76
C ASN A 306 -12.81 9.68 15.60
N GLU A 307 -13.41 8.92 14.67
CA GLU A 307 -14.09 9.42 13.46
C GLU A 307 -13.18 10.15 12.44
N ILE A 308 -11.87 10.14 12.65
CA ILE A 308 -10.89 10.76 11.76
C ILE A 308 -10.16 9.67 10.98
N SER A 309 -10.10 9.80 9.65
CA SER A 309 -9.40 8.84 8.81
C SER A 309 -7.90 8.93 9.06
N ILE A 310 -7.28 7.82 9.46
CA ILE A 310 -5.84 7.69 9.67
C ILE A 310 -5.12 7.06 8.47
N GLY A 311 -5.88 6.53 7.51
CA GLY A 311 -5.35 5.81 6.36
C GLY A 311 -6.44 5.12 5.56
N PHE A 312 -6.11 4.77 4.32
CA PHE A 312 -7.02 4.04 3.45
C PHE A 312 -6.32 3.13 2.44
N VAL A 313 -7.06 2.10 2.01
CA VAL A 313 -6.70 1.22 0.89
C VAL A 313 -7.65 1.49 -0.28
N THR A 314 -7.10 1.62 -1.48
CA THR A 314 -7.84 2.04 -2.67
C THR A 314 -7.99 0.92 -3.67
N SER A 315 -9.23 0.64 -4.08
CA SER A 315 -9.53 -0.07 -5.32
C SER A 315 -9.69 0.93 -6.45
N LEU A 316 -8.74 0.93 -7.38
CA LEU A 316 -8.80 1.71 -8.61
C LEU A 316 -9.35 0.82 -9.74
N ALA A 317 -10.66 0.87 -9.94
CA ALA A 317 -11.39 -0.08 -10.78
C ALA A 317 -12.17 0.59 -11.91
N ARG A 318 -12.34 -0.13 -13.03
CA ARG A 318 -13.17 0.31 -14.16
C ARG A 318 -14.66 0.36 -13.81
N GLY A 319 -15.37 1.35 -14.34
CA GLY A 319 -16.79 1.58 -14.07
C GLY A 319 -17.74 0.51 -14.65
N LEU A 320 -18.95 0.36 -14.07
CA LEU A 320 -19.97 -0.62 -14.51
C LEU A 320 -20.35 -0.53 -15.98
N ASP A 321 -20.44 0.70 -16.48
CA ASP A 321 -20.89 1.02 -17.84
C ASP A 321 -19.92 0.52 -18.92
N THR A 322 -18.76 0.02 -18.53
CA THR A 322 -17.80 -0.62 -19.42
C THR A 322 -18.30 -2.03 -19.76
N LEU A 323 -19.03 -2.14 -20.88
CA LEU A 323 -19.62 -3.38 -21.37
C LEU A 323 -18.63 -4.32 -22.08
N CYS A 324 -17.33 -4.09 -21.91
CA CYS A 324 -16.32 -4.94 -22.54
C CYS A 324 -16.35 -6.35 -21.92
N ALA A 325 -16.23 -7.40 -22.75
CA ALA A 325 -16.31 -8.79 -22.26
C ALA A 325 -15.29 -9.07 -21.16
N GLY A 326 -14.06 -8.56 -21.29
CA GLY A 326 -13.04 -8.63 -20.24
C GLY A 326 -13.45 -7.90 -18.96
N CYS A 327 -14.10 -6.75 -19.06
CA CYS A 327 -14.56 -5.96 -17.92
C CYS A 327 -15.63 -6.71 -17.10
N GLN A 328 -16.47 -7.48 -17.77
CA GLN A 328 -17.45 -8.35 -17.13
C GLN A 328 -16.79 -9.60 -16.53
N GLY A 329 -15.81 -10.18 -17.23
CA GLY A 329 -14.99 -11.29 -16.74
C GLY A 329 -14.27 -10.95 -15.43
N ARG A 330 -13.56 -9.82 -15.37
CA ARG A 330 -12.86 -9.34 -14.17
C ARG A 330 -13.74 -9.33 -12.91
N ARG A 331 -15.01 -8.88 -13.06
CA ARG A 331 -15.99 -8.87 -11.94
C ARG A 331 -16.38 -10.25 -11.45
N GLN A 332 -16.33 -11.26 -12.33
CA GLN A 332 -16.67 -12.64 -12.00
C GLN A 332 -15.53 -13.37 -11.30
N VAL A 333 -14.27 -13.00 -11.58
CA VAL A 333 -13.07 -13.55 -10.92
C VAL A 333 -13.06 -13.24 -9.42
N LYS A 334 -13.77 -12.18 -9.00
CA LYS A 334 -13.82 -11.71 -7.60
C LYS A 334 -12.42 -11.52 -6.99
N ASN A 335 -11.52 -10.95 -7.80
CA ASN A 335 -10.15 -10.65 -7.39
C ASN A 335 -10.13 -9.77 -6.13
N ARG A 336 -9.18 -10.05 -5.24
CA ARG A 336 -8.98 -9.27 -4.02
C ARG A 336 -7.63 -8.59 -4.06
N ILE A 337 -7.63 -7.33 -3.65
CA ILE A 337 -6.44 -6.51 -3.55
C ILE A 337 -6.09 -6.31 -2.09
N GLN A 338 -4.80 -6.27 -1.80
CA GLN A 338 -4.26 -6.05 -0.47
C GLN A 338 -3.55 -4.70 -0.41
N GLY A 339 -3.81 -3.96 0.66
CA GLY A 339 -3.09 -2.74 0.99
C GLY A 339 -2.68 -2.72 2.45
N THR A 340 -1.74 -1.83 2.77
CA THR A 340 -1.21 -1.66 4.11
C THR A 340 -1.35 -0.22 4.58
N ILE A 341 -1.63 -0.04 5.87
CA ILE A 341 -1.75 1.27 6.52
C ILE A 341 -0.94 1.21 7.81
N ALA A 342 0.17 1.93 7.86
CA ALA A 342 0.96 2.06 9.09
C ALA A 342 0.17 2.90 10.12
N ILE A 343 0.04 2.38 11.34
CA ILE A 343 -0.55 3.14 12.44
C ILE A 343 0.53 4.07 12.97
N HIS A 344 0.34 5.38 12.79
CA HIS A 344 1.30 6.38 13.28
C HIS A 344 1.50 6.24 14.79
N GLN A 345 2.75 6.40 15.25
CA GLN A 345 3.11 6.22 16.66
C GLN A 345 2.31 7.10 17.61
N HIS A 346 1.94 8.31 17.20
CA HIS A 346 1.10 9.17 18.03
C HIS A 346 -0.26 8.51 18.35
N VAL A 347 -0.90 7.84 17.37
CA VAL A 347 -2.17 7.12 17.58
C VAL A 347 -1.93 5.94 18.53
N VAL A 348 -0.81 5.23 18.36
CA VAL A 348 -0.39 4.17 19.29
C VAL A 348 -0.23 4.72 20.72
N ASN A 349 0.43 5.87 20.88
CA ASN A 349 0.63 6.53 22.17
C ASN A 349 -0.71 6.97 22.79
N GLN A 350 -1.66 7.49 22.02
CA GLN A 350 -2.99 7.84 22.51
C GLN A 350 -3.75 6.61 23.00
N ILE A 351 -3.73 5.51 22.24
CA ILE A 351 -4.37 4.24 22.61
C ILE A 351 -3.72 3.66 23.87
N TYR A 352 -2.39 3.78 23.97
CA TYR A 352 -1.65 3.39 25.15
C TYR A 352 -2.11 4.16 26.39
N SER A 353 -2.22 5.50 26.29
CA SER A 353 -2.70 6.33 27.40
C SER A 353 -4.10 5.93 27.87
N LEU A 354 -4.98 5.46 26.97
CA LEU A 354 -6.30 4.93 27.37
C LEU A 354 -6.21 3.69 28.27
N VAL A 355 -5.21 2.83 28.05
CA VAL A 355 -4.96 1.66 28.92
C VAL A 355 -4.37 2.11 30.24
N GLU A 356 -3.40 3.02 30.19
CA GLU A 356 -2.71 3.58 31.36
C GLU A 356 -3.64 4.31 32.33
N ASP A 357 -4.61 5.06 31.80
CA ASP A 357 -5.59 5.82 32.58
C ASP A 357 -6.78 4.95 33.06
N SER A 358 -6.81 3.66 32.70
CA SER A 358 -7.88 2.75 33.08
C SER A 358 -7.57 1.96 34.36
N ASP A 359 -8.62 1.46 35.03
CA ASP A 359 -8.48 0.53 36.16
C ASP A 359 -8.06 -0.90 35.72
N GLN A 360 -7.85 -1.13 34.41
CA GLN A 360 -7.51 -2.46 33.89
C GLN A 360 -6.03 -2.79 34.13
N PRO A 361 -5.68 -4.09 34.22
CA PRO A 361 -4.29 -4.50 34.24
C PRO A 361 -3.53 -4.01 32.99
N ASN A 362 -2.33 -3.49 33.19
CA ASN A 362 -1.44 -3.12 32.08
C ASN A 362 -0.77 -4.39 31.49
N THR A 363 -1.48 -5.08 30.59
CA THR A 363 -1.05 -6.34 29.94
C THR A 363 -1.23 -6.31 28.41
N GLU A 364 -0.58 -7.23 27.68
CA GLU A 364 -0.72 -7.38 26.21
C GLU A 364 -2.17 -7.59 25.80
N ASP A 365 -2.83 -8.54 26.46
CA ASP A 365 -4.21 -8.89 26.11
C ASP A 365 -5.15 -7.68 26.26
N VAL A 366 -4.95 -6.85 27.29
CA VAL A 366 -5.75 -5.64 27.51
C VAL A 366 -5.46 -4.61 26.42
N PHE A 367 -4.17 -4.34 26.12
CA PHE A 367 -3.82 -3.40 25.05
C PHE A 367 -4.32 -3.89 23.69
N GLN A 368 -4.21 -5.18 23.38
CA GLN A 368 -4.71 -5.80 22.16
C GLN A 368 -6.22 -5.61 21.99
N GLU A 369 -7.00 -5.82 23.05
CA GLU A 369 -8.44 -5.58 23.01
C GLU A 369 -8.80 -4.09 22.88
N VAL A 370 -8.08 -3.18 23.55
CA VAL A 370 -8.31 -1.73 23.40
C VAL A 370 -7.94 -1.27 21.99
N LEU A 371 -6.80 -1.70 21.46
CA LEU A 371 -6.34 -1.39 20.09
C LEU A 371 -7.34 -1.88 19.04
N LYS A 372 -7.81 -3.12 19.17
CA LYS A 372 -8.83 -3.70 18.28
C LYS A 372 -10.14 -2.92 18.32
N ARG A 373 -10.52 -2.37 19.47
CA ARG A 373 -11.75 -1.60 19.64
C ARG A 373 -11.62 -0.12 19.27
N ALA A 374 -10.39 0.40 19.17
CA ALA A 374 -10.11 1.80 18.91
C ALA A 374 -10.53 2.29 17.52
N PHE A 375 -10.72 1.38 16.57
CA PHE A 375 -10.95 1.74 15.17
C PHE A 375 -12.36 1.40 14.70
N SER A 376 -12.92 2.30 13.89
CA SER A 376 -14.06 2.05 13.01
C SER A 376 -13.60 2.10 11.55
N VAL A 377 -14.41 1.58 10.64
CA VAL A 377 -14.04 1.47 9.23
C VAL A 377 -15.23 1.83 8.35
N ARG A 378 -14.96 2.45 7.20
CA ARG A 378 -15.99 2.68 6.17
C ARG A 378 -15.47 2.42 4.77
N LEU A 379 -16.37 1.94 3.90
CA LEU A 379 -16.17 1.90 2.46
C LEU A 379 -16.75 3.16 1.86
N VAL A 380 -15.98 3.85 1.02
CA VAL A 380 -16.29 5.19 0.53
C VAL A 380 -16.09 5.23 -0.98
N GLY A 381 -17.06 5.78 -1.70
CA GLY A 381 -16.94 6.05 -3.12
C GLY A 381 -15.97 7.21 -3.41
N PRO A 382 -15.66 7.47 -4.68
CA PRO A 382 -14.63 8.46 -5.04
C PRO A 382 -14.96 9.91 -4.61
N THR A 383 -16.22 10.23 -4.35
CA THR A 383 -16.71 11.53 -3.85
C THR A 383 -16.65 11.72 -2.35
N GLY A 384 -16.32 10.69 -1.57
CA GLY A 384 -16.57 10.70 -0.13
C GLY A 384 -17.93 10.08 0.27
N THR A 385 -18.72 9.61 -0.70
CA THR A 385 -20.03 9.01 -0.40
C THR A 385 -19.87 7.68 0.33
N VAL A 386 -20.50 7.53 1.50
CA VAL A 386 -20.36 6.33 2.33
C VAL A 386 -21.19 5.17 1.76
N LEU A 387 -20.54 4.03 1.53
CA LEU A 387 -21.12 2.83 0.90
C LEU A 387 -21.43 1.72 1.92
N ALA A 388 -20.57 1.59 2.95
CA ALA A 388 -20.73 0.65 4.05
C ALA A 388 -19.90 1.14 5.25
N THR A 389 -20.26 0.70 6.46
CA THR A 389 -19.56 1.01 7.70
C THR A 389 -19.41 -0.23 8.57
N ALA A 390 -18.38 -0.28 9.41
CA ALA A 390 -18.23 -1.28 10.45
C ALA A 390 -17.61 -0.63 11.69
N ASN A 391 -18.15 -0.97 12.87
CA ASN A 391 -17.60 -0.61 14.16
C ASN A 391 -17.94 -1.69 15.19
N ASN A 392 -17.36 -1.61 16.38
CA ASN A 392 -17.52 -2.65 17.40
C ASN A 392 -18.90 -2.63 18.10
N ASP A 393 -19.62 -1.51 18.03
CA ASP A 393 -20.84 -1.25 18.80
C ASP A 393 -22.13 -1.47 17.99
N VAL A 394 -22.01 -1.67 16.67
CA VAL A 394 -23.13 -1.88 15.76
C VAL A 394 -23.08 -3.28 15.16
N ASP A 395 -24.14 -4.05 15.37
CA ASP A 395 -24.33 -5.36 14.73
C ASP A 395 -25.24 -5.23 13.49
N PRO A 396 -24.85 -5.82 12.35
CA PRO A 396 -25.71 -5.84 11.18
C PRO A 396 -26.92 -6.74 11.38
N THR A 397 -28.04 -6.33 10.79
CA THR A 397 -29.25 -7.14 10.66
C THR A 397 -29.25 -7.88 9.32
N PRO A 398 -30.07 -8.93 9.16
CA PRO A 398 -30.18 -9.64 7.87
C PRO A 398 -30.57 -8.74 6.68
N THR A 399 -31.14 -7.57 6.94
CA THR A 399 -31.59 -6.63 5.89
C THR A 399 -30.56 -5.57 5.53
N ASN A 400 -29.55 -5.33 6.37
CA ASN A 400 -28.53 -4.31 6.13
C ASN A 400 -27.10 -4.85 6.17
N ALA A 401 -26.90 -6.15 6.44
CA ALA A 401 -25.59 -6.78 6.39
C ALA A 401 -24.96 -6.61 5.00
N LEU A 402 -23.68 -6.23 4.98
CA LEU A 402 -22.89 -6.27 3.75
C LEU A 402 -22.71 -7.74 3.32
N PRO A 403 -22.89 -8.09 2.03
CA PRO A 403 -22.63 -9.44 1.56
C PRO A 403 -21.22 -9.93 1.91
N ASP A 404 -21.10 -11.18 2.36
CA ASP A 404 -19.84 -11.75 2.87
C ASP A 404 -18.67 -11.62 1.89
N ASP A 405 -18.92 -11.75 0.58
CA ASP A 405 -17.89 -11.61 -0.44
C ASP A 405 -17.36 -10.17 -0.58
N LYS A 406 -18.18 -9.18 -0.24
CA LYS A 406 -17.81 -7.76 -0.21
C LYS A 406 -17.20 -7.34 1.11
N CYS A 407 -17.31 -8.14 2.17
CA CYS A 407 -16.71 -7.84 3.46
C CYS A 407 -15.16 -7.80 3.33
N PRO A 408 -14.54 -6.69 3.71
CA PRO A 408 -13.09 -6.62 3.90
C PRO A 408 -12.60 -7.61 4.96
N ASN A 409 -11.42 -8.17 4.74
CA ASN A 409 -10.65 -8.83 5.78
C ASN A 409 -9.58 -7.84 6.27
N ILE A 410 -9.58 -7.54 7.57
CA ILE A 410 -8.71 -6.51 8.15
C ILE A 410 -8.00 -7.12 9.36
N THR A 411 -6.68 -7.12 9.31
CA THR A 411 -5.82 -7.59 10.39
C THR A 411 -4.85 -6.49 10.82
N ILE A 412 -4.58 -6.40 12.11
CA ILE A 412 -3.50 -5.60 12.68
C ILE A 412 -2.33 -6.53 12.89
N HIS A 413 -1.17 -6.14 12.42
CA HIS A 413 0.10 -6.82 12.66
C HIS A 413 1.01 -5.95 13.50
N SER A 414 1.80 -6.59 14.35
CA SER A 414 2.79 -5.96 15.21
C SER A 414 4.17 -6.48 14.85
N ALA A 415 5.17 -5.60 14.80
CA ALA A 415 6.54 -5.96 14.53
C ALA A 415 7.50 -5.10 15.34
N SER A 416 8.63 -5.69 15.73
CA SER A 416 9.72 -4.96 16.36
C SER A 416 10.55 -4.24 15.30
N ALA A 417 11.15 -3.11 15.67
CA ALA A 417 12.05 -2.38 14.79
C ALA A 417 13.50 -2.57 15.24
N ALA A 418 14.41 -2.69 14.28
CA ALA A 418 15.85 -2.65 14.52
C ALA A 418 16.50 -1.70 13.54
N THR A 419 17.56 -1.02 13.97
CA THR A 419 18.37 -0.14 13.12
C THR A 419 19.75 -0.73 12.91
N HIS A 420 20.25 -0.68 11.68
CA HIS A 420 21.61 -1.12 11.36
C HIS A 420 22.65 -0.28 12.09
N GLU A 421 23.65 -0.91 12.71
CA GLU A 421 24.59 -0.24 13.61
C GLU A 421 25.47 0.82 12.91
N ASP A 422 25.85 0.56 11.65
CA ASP A 422 26.76 1.44 10.91
C ASP A 422 26.07 2.42 9.93
N HIS A 423 24.81 2.16 9.59
CA HIS A 423 24.13 2.81 8.45
C HIS A 423 22.73 3.32 8.76
N ASP A 424 22.24 3.07 9.97
CA ASP A 424 21.01 3.67 10.53
C ASP A 424 19.69 3.36 9.82
N TYR A 425 19.68 2.56 8.74
CA TYR A 425 18.43 2.08 8.15
C TYR A 425 17.68 1.15 9.11
N CYS A 426 16.36 1.16 9.01
CA CYS A 426 15.45 0.38 9.83
C CYS A 426 14.98 -0.89 9.11
N LEU A 427 14.84 -1.98 9.84
CA LEU A 427 14.12 -3.19 9.42
C LEU A 427 13.08 -3.56 10.47
N PHE A 428 11.98 -4.16 10.03
CA PHE A 428 10.98 -4.74 10.90
C PHE A 428 11.15 -6.26 10.97
N PHE A 429 11.03 -6.81 12.18
CA PHE A 429 11.17 -8.25 12.43
C PHE A 429 10.13 -8.71 13.47
N ASP A 430 10.01 -10.03 13.64
CA ASP A 430 9.03 -10.63 14.56
C ASP A 430 7.57 -10.26 14.25
N ASN A 431 7.24 -10.27 12.95
CA ASN A 431 5.90 -9.92 12.47
C ASN A 431 4.86 -10.93 12.99
N LYS A 432 3.99 -10.47 13.89
CA LYS A 432 2.90 -11.25 14.51
C LYS A 432 1.56 -10.68 14.08
N GLU A 433 0.62 -11.54 13.72
CA GLU A 433 -0.79 -11.11 13.64
C GLU A 433 -1.27 -10.78 15.05
N TYR A 434 -1.59 -9.51 15.26
CA TYR A 434 -1.92 -8.96 16.55
C TYR A 434 -3.44 -8.96 16.79
N ALA A 435 -4.25 -8.65 15.78
CA ALA A 435 -5.71 -8.74 15.90
C ALA A 435 -6.39 -8.90 14.54
N THR A 436 -7.56 -9.54 14.51
CA THR A 436 -8.52 -9.43 13.40
C THR A 436 -9.62 -8.44 13.78
N MET A 437 -9.96 -7.51 12.89
CA MET A 437 -10.91 -6.43 13.14
C MET A 437 -12.28 -6.69 12.49
N LEU A 438 -13.35 -6.34 13.21
CA LEU A 438 -14.69 -6.08 12.64
C LEU A 438 -15.31 -7.21 11.79
N GLY A 439 -14.90 -8.45 12.03
CA GLY A 439 -15.50 -9.62 11.38
C GLY A 439 -17.00 -9.71 11.66
N GLY A 440 -17.81 -9.75 10.61
CA GLY A 440 -19.28 -9.81 10.71
C GLY A 440 -19.96 -8.54 11.21
N LYS A 441 -19.25 -7.40 11.28
CA LYS A 441 -19.79 -6.11 11.79
C LYS A 441 -20.21 -5.14 10.67
N TRP A 442 -20.23 -5.58 9.42
CA TRP A 442 -20.39 -4.71 8.27
C TRP A 442 -21.86 -4.40 7.95
N VAL A 443 -22.20 -3.12 7.97
CA VAL A 443 -23.50 -2.57 7.59
C VAL A 443 -23.38 -1.87 6.24
N ALA A 444 -24.19 -2.28 5.27
CA ALA A 444 -24.30 -1.63 3.96
C ALA A 444 -25.21 -0.40 4.05
N ILE A 445 -24.80 0.70 3.41
CA ILE A 445 -25.61 1.91 3.28
C ILE A 445 -26.49 1.81 2.02
N PRO A 446 -27.83 1.84 2.16
CA PRO A 446 -28.75 1.77 1.03
C PRO A 446 -28.51 2.93 0.05
N PRO A 447 -28.65 2.72 -1.27
CA PRO A 447 -28.42 3.78 -2.27
C PRO A 447 -29.19 5.09 -2.03
N ALA A 448 -30.37 5.02 -1.40
CA ALA A 448 -31.19 6.18 -1.07
C ALA A 448 -30.66 7.03 0.11
N GLU A 449 -29.78 6.46 0.94
CA GLU A 449 -29.21 7.08 2.15
C GLU A 449 -27.75 7.48 1.98
N ARG A 450 -27.19 7.25 0.80
CA ARG A 450 -25.81 7.59 0.45
C ARG A 450 -25.68 9.10 0.28
N VAL A 451 -25.04 9.75 1.25
CA VAL A 451 -24.65 11.16 1.24
C VAL A 451 -23.20 11.28 0.80
#